data_AF-A0A6L4A6J3-F1
#
_entry.id   AF-A0A6L4A6J3-F1
#
_cell.length_a   1.000
_cell.length_b   1.000
_cell.length_c   1.000
_cell.angle_alpha   90.00
_cell.angle_beta   90.00
_cell.angle_gamma   90.00
#
_symmetry.space_group_name_H-M   'P 1'
#
loop_
_entity.id
_entity.type
_entity.pdbx_description
1 polymer ?
#
loop_
_entity_poly.entity_id
_entity_poly.type
_entity_poly.pdbx_seq_one_letter_code
_entity_poly.pdbx_strand_id
1 'polypeptide(L)'
;YVSGVHPYSVQMPNRAGYKLLEALADFGIRLRSGDHALDLGAAPGAWTMVLRQHGLKVTAVAPTEMYPDLLNDPLVTYRGMTAEEYLPRAEGPFEVMVNDMRMDAQDSSRVMVSYAQHLQPNGIAIMTLKLRQPNMRRLMDHSFRILRRAYKIMQVRQLVSNRQEVCLFLRPKIE
;
A
#
# COMPACT_ATOMS: atom_id res chain seq x y z
N TYR A 1 4.35 0.46 -29.26
CA TYR A 1 5.49 1.12 -28.60
C TYR A 1 5.70 2.47 -29.25
N VAL A 2 5.23 3.53 -28.59
CA VAL A 2 5.60 4.92 -28.87
C VAL A 2 6.33 5.39 -27.61
N SER A 3 7.44 6.07 -27.81
CA SER A 3 8.39 6.57 -26.82
C SER A 3 7.72 7.32 -25.65
N GLY A 4 7.56 6.63 -24.52
CA GLY A 4 8.37 6.89 -23.33
C GLY A 4 8.12 8.12 -22.47
N VAL A 5 7.07 8.92 -22.66
CA VAL A 5 6.72 9.97 -21.68
C VAL A 5 5.88 9.34 -20.56
N HIS A 6 6.53 9.00 -19.44
CA HIS A 6 5.80 8.66 -18.21
C HIS A 6 5.02 9.91 -17.76
N PRO A 7 3.72 9.81 -17.43
CA PRO A 7 2.90 10.96 -17.03
C PRO A 7 3.30 11.59 -15.68
N TYR A 8 4.36 11.07 -15.04
CA TYR A 8 4.89 11.57 -13.78
C TYR A 8 6.27 12.15 -14.03
N SER A 9 6.46 13.44 -13.73
CA SER A 9 7.76 14.14 -13.73
C SER A 9 8.72 13.65 -12.65
N VAL A 10 8.33 12.63 -11.87
CA VAL A 10 9.04 12.16 -10.69
C VAL A 10 9.69 10.82 -10.98
N GLN A 11 11.01 10.79 -10.92
CA GLN A 11 11.80 9.58 -11.08
C GLN A 11 11.72 8.71 -9.81
N MET A 12 11.27 7.47 -9.96
CA MET A 12 11.25 6.48 -8.89
C MET A 12 12.46 5.54 -8.95
N PRO A 13 13.00 5.09 -7.80
CA PRO A 13 14.18 4.24 -7.76
C PRO A 13 13.92 2.84 -8.31
N ASN A 14 12.66 2.39 -8.30
CA ASN A 14 12.27 1.09 -8.84
C ASN A 14 10.80 1.08 -9.29
N ARG A 15 10.41 -0.04 -9.92
CA ARG A 15 9.06 -0.23 -10.46
C ARG A 15 7.94 -0.18 -9.41
N ALA A 16 8.21 -0.50 -8.15
CA ALA A 16 7.17 -0.48 -7.12
C ALA A 16 6.63 0.94 -6.91
N GLY A 17 7.49 1.97 -6.88
CA GLY A 17 7.06 3.36 -6.76
C GLY A 17 6.09 3.77 -7.88
N TYR A 18 6.40 3.38 -9.13
CA TYR A 18 5.51 3.63 -10.26
C TYR A 18 4.14 2.92 -10.14
N LYS A 19 4.04 1.78 -9.45
CA LYS A 19 2.74 1.15 -9.17
C LYS A 19 1.84 2.05 -8.34
N LEU A 20 2.39 2.69 -7.30
CA LEU A 20 1.59 3.53 -6.43
C LEU A 20 1.16 4.80 -7.17
N LEU A 21 2.06 5.41 -7.95
CA LEU A 21 1.71 6.54 -8.82
C LEU A 21 0.59 6.18 -9.81
N GLU A 22 0.72 5.04 -10.50
CA GLU A 22 -0.31 4.53 -11.41
C GLU A 22 -1.63 4.27 -10.68
N ALA A 23 -1.61 3.63 -9.51
CA ALA A 23 -2.79 3.39 -8.69
C ALA A 23 -3.48 4.70 -8.28
N LEU A 24 -2.73 5.71 -7.83
CA LEU A 24 -3.29 7.01 -7.44
C LEU A 24 -4.02 7.68 -8.61
N ALA A 25 -3.44 7.64 -9.81
CA ALA A 25 -4.08 8.19 -11.01
C ALA A 25 -5.29 7.36 -11.47
N ASP A 26 -5.15 6.04 -11.61
CA ASP A 26 -6.19 5.14 -12.09
C ASP A 26 -7.43 5.11 -11.17
N PHE A 27 -7.21 5.23 -9.86
CA PHE A 27 -8.28 5.30 -8.87
C PHE A 27 -8.79 6.73 -8.63
N GLY A 28 -8.16 7.75 -9.23
CA GLY A 28 -8.52 9.15 -9.01
C GLY A 28 -8.34 9.61 -7.56
N ILE A 29 -7.35 9.04 -6.86
CA ILE A 29 -7.07 9.33 -5.46
C ILE A 29 -6.19 10.58 -5.36
N ARG A 30 -6.65 11.54 -4.55
CA ARG A 30 -5.84 12.71 -4.16
C ARG A 30 -5.45 12.56 -2.70
N LEU A 31 -4.16 12.37 -2.47
CA LEU A 31 -3.59 12.38 -1.12
C LEU A 31 -3.56 13.81 -0.59
N ARG A 32 -3.86 14.00 0.70
CA ARG A 32 -3.83 15.33 1.33
C ARG A 32 -2.50 15.50 2.06
N SER A 33 -1.82 16.61 1.80
CA SER A 33 -0.59 16.95 2.51
C SER A 33 -0.89 17.05 4.02
N GLY A 34 -0.01 16.48 4.84
CA GLY A 34 -0.15 16.42 6.30
C GLY A 34 -0.87 15.18 6.83
N ASP A 35 -1.57 14.41 5.99
CA ASP A 35 -2.16 13.11 6.37
C ASP A 35 -1.06 12.14 6.84
N HIS A 36 -1.40 11.22 7.74
CA HIS A 36 -0.52 10.18 8.23
C HIS A 36 -0.79 8.86 7.50
N ALA A 37 0.23 8.36 6.83
CA ALA A 37 0.22 7.08 6.16
C ALA A 37 0.91 5.97 6.97
N LEU A 38 0.37 4.76 6.90
CA LEU A 38 1.05 3.53 7.27
C LEU A 38 1.48 2.79 6.01
N ASP A 39 2.79 2.53 5.85
CA ASP A 39 3.35 1.71 4.76
C ASP A 39 3.80 0.36 5.31
N LEU A 40 3.02 -0.69 5.03
CA LEU A 40 3.28 -2.05 5.48
C LEU A 40 4.16 -2.78 4.46
N GLY A 41 5.30 -3.29 4.93
CA GLY A 41 6.31 -3.87 4.07
C GLY A 41 7.05 -2.81 3.27
N ALA A 42 7.30 -1.67 3.89
CA ALA A 42 7.78 -0.45 3.23
C ALA A 42 9.12 -0.65 2.49
N ALA A 43 10.00 -1.53 2.97
CA ALA A 43 11.36 -1.66 2.46
C ALA A 43 11.42 -2.08 0.98
N PRO A 44 12.32 -1.48 0.18
CA PRO A 44 13.32 -0.48 0.57
C PRO A 44 12.80 0.97 0.66
N GLY A 45 11.51 1.22 0.39
CA GLY A 45 10.86 2.51 0.63
C GLY A 45 10.23 3.19 -0.57
N ALA A 46 10.03 2.48 -1.69
CA ALA A 46 9.51 3.12 -2.91
C ALA A 46 8.10 3.70 -2.76
N TRP A 47 7.21 3.03 -2.00
CA TRP A 47 5.87 3.56 -1.71
C TRP A 47 5.94 4.69 -0.68
N THR A 48 6.76 4.53 0.37
CA THR A 48 7.09 5.61 1.32
C THR A 48 7.56 6.88 0.60
N MET A 49 8.47 6.79 -0.39
CA MET A 49 8.92 7.95 -1.17
C MET A 49 7.78 8.67 -1.88
N VAL A 50 6.87 7.92 -2.54
CA VAL A 50 5.70 8.50 -3.20
C VAL A 50 4.82 9.23 -2.18
N LEU A 51 4.50 8.59 -1.04
CA LEU A 51 3.70 9.20 0.02
C LEU A 51 4.35 10.50 0.54
N ARG A 52 5.67 10.49 0.75
CA ARG A 52 6.44 11.66 1.19
C ARG A 52 6.44 12.79 0.16
N GLN A 53 6.55 12.48 -1.13
CA GLN A 53 6.45 13.47 -2.21
C GLN A 53 5.06 14.11 -2.30
N HIS A 54 4.02 13.43 -1.82
CA HIS A 54 2.67 13.97 -1.66
C HIS A 54 2.46 14.73 -0.33
N GLY A 55 3.51 14.89 0.48
CA GLY A 55 3.47 15.69 1.71
C GLY A 55 2.95 14.96 2.96
N LEU A 56 2.84 13.63 2.92
CA LEU A 56 2.31 12.84 4.03
C LEU A 56 3.38 12.59 5.09
N LYS A 57 2.97 12.41 6.34
CA LYS A 57 3.80 11.75 7.36
C LYS A 57 3.71 10.25 7.14
N VAL A 58 4.78 9.49 7.31
CA VAL A 58 4.75 8.04 7.04
C VAL A 58 5.31 7.25 8.21
N THR A 59 4.53 6.30 8.72
CA THR A 59 5.08 5.19 9.51
C THR A 59 5.41 4.05 8.56
N ALA A 60 6.69 3.77 8.37
CA ALA A 60 7.20 2.74 7.47
C ALA A 60 7.59 1.49 8.27
N VAL A 61 6.92 0.37 8.02
CA VAL A 61 7.12 -0.88 8.76
C VAL A 61 7.74 -1.92 7.84
N ALA A 62 8.95 -2.38 8.16
CA ALA A 62 9.59 -3.48 7.46
C ALA A 62 10.74 -4.07 8.31
N PRO A 63 11.00 -5.38 8.21
CA PRO A 63 12.12 -6.02 8.93
C PRO A 63 13.49 -5.75 8.28
N THR A 64 13.51 -5.19 7.07
CA THR A 64 14.72 -4.91 6.30
C THR A 64 14.92 -3.41 6.12
N GLU A 65 16.15 -3.02 5.77
CA GLU A 65 16.57 -1.62 5.66
C GLU A 65 15.78 -0.82 4.61
N MET A 66 15.60 0.47 4.92
CA MET A 66 15.03 1.48 4.04
C MET A 66 16.14 2.26 3.31
N TYR A 67 15.79 2.99 2.26
CA TYR A 67 16.72 3.95 1.64
C TYR A 67 17.24 4.96 2.67
N PRO A 68 18.55 5.29 2.68
CA PRO A 68 19.14 6.20 3.66
C PRO A 68 18.44 7.55 3.77
N ASP A 69 18.01 8.13 2.65
CA ASP A 69 17.31 9.41 2.62
C ASP A 69 15.99 9.38 3.39
N LEU A 70 15.29 8.23 3.40
CA LEU A 70 14.06 8.05 4.17
C LEU A 70 14.32 7.90 5.66
N LEU A 71 15.48 7.36 6.05
CA LEU A 71 15.87 7.25 7.46
C LEU A 71 16.23 8.64 8.05
N ASN A 72 16.65 9.58 7.20
CA ASN A 72 16.97 10.95 7.58
C ASN A 72 15.78 11.92 7.46
N ASP A 73 14.65 11.48 6.88
CA ASP A 73 13.46 12.33 6.73
C ASP A 73 12.70 12.41 8.07
N PRO A 74 12.56 13.61 8.68
CA PRO A 74 11.91 13.77 9.98
C PRO A 74 10.41 13.46 9.97
N LEU A 75 9.79 13.33 8.79
CA LEU A 75 8.38 12.95 8.64
C LEU A 75 8.22 11.46 8.32
N VAL A 76 9.30 10.67 8.35
CA VAL A 76 9.29 9.21 8.25
C VAL A 76 9.66 8.60 9.59
N THR A 77 8.75 7.81 10.15
CA THR A 77 9.00 6.97 11.32
C THR A 77 9.23 5.54 10.87
N TYR A 78 10.48 5.08 10.87
CA TYR A 78 10.81 3.69 10.54
C TYR A 78 10.61 2.76 11.75
N ARG A 79 9.98 1.62 11.51
CA ARG A 79 9.81 0.51 12.45
C ARG A 79 10.44 -0.74 11.84
N GLY A 80 11.66 -1.04 12.28
CA GLY A 80 12.47 -2.19 11.86
C GLY A 80 11.95 -3.53 12.37
N MET A 81 10.74 -3.91 11.99
CA MET A 81 10.05 -5.12 12.46
C MET A 81 9.01 -5.58 11.42
N THR A 82 8.47 -6.77 11.61
CA THR A 82 7.37 -7.29 10.77
C THR A 82 6.05 -6.56 11.02
N ALA A 83 5.10 -6.68 10.10
CA ALA A 83 3.76 -6.12 10.28
C ALA A 83 3.04 -6.78 11.47
N GLU A 84 3.28 -8.06 11.73
CA GLU A 84 2.71 -8.80 12.84
C GLU A 84 3.25 -8.29 14.19
N GLU A 85 4.55 -8.00 14.27
CA GLU A 85 5.17 -7.43 15.46
C GLU A 85 4.76 -5.98 15.71
N TYR A 86 4.54 -5.20 14.65
CA TYR A 86 4.12 -3.81 14.78
C TYR A 86 2.64 -3.67 15.17
N LEU A 87 1.78 -4.62 14.80
CA LEU A 87 0.33 -4.52 14.99
C LEU A 87 -0.10 -4.13 16.41
N PRO A 88 0.36 -4.79 17.49
CA PRO A 88 -0.03 -4.41 18.86
C PRO A 88 0.54 -3.07 19.32
N ARG A 89 1.43 -2.45 18.53
CA ARG A 89 2.13 -1.18 18.80
C ARG A 89 1.67 -0.07 17.86
N ALA A 90 0.67 -0.33 17.01
CA ALA A 90 0.30 0.58 15.95
C ALA A 90 -0.27 1.91 16.50
N GLU A 91 0.46 2.99 16.23
CA GLU A 91 0.18 4.36 16.72
C GLU A 91 -0.87 5.10 15.84
N GLY A 92 -1.83 4.38 15.27
CA GLY A 92 -2.91 5.00 14.49
C GLY A 92 -3.84 5.90 15.33
N PRO A 93 -4.91 6.45 14.74
CA PRO A 93 -5.42 6.12 13.41
C PRO A 93 -4.68 6.81 12.25
N PHE A 94 -4.61 6.13 11.11
CA PHE A 94 -4.00 6.60 9.86
C PHE A 94 -5.06 7.03 8.85
N GLU A 95 -4.82 8.09 8.09
CA GLU A 95 -5.69 8.48 6.97
C GLU A 95 -5.45 7.61 5.72
N VAL A 96 -4.23 7.10 5.56
CA VAL A 96 -3.81 6.29 4.40
C VAL A 96 -3.10 5.03 4.87
N MET A 97 -3.41 3.89 4.28
CA MET A 97 -2.68 2.65 4.52
C MET A 97 -2.29 2.02 3.19
N VAL A 98 -1.04 1.61 3.06
CA VAL A 98 -0.54 1.00 1.84
C VAL A 98 0.20 -0.32 2.11
N ASN A 99 0.10 -1.27 1.19
CA ASN A 99 0.73 -2.59 1.29
C ASN A 99 1.09 -3.19 -0.08
N ASP A 100 2.38 -3.25 -0.42
CA ASP A 100 2.92 -3.96 -1.61
C ASP A 100 3.76 -5.19 -1.23
N MET A 101 3.53 -5.78 -0.05
CA MET A 101 4.33 -6.90 0.45
C MET A 101 4.36 -8.07 -0.53
N ARG A 102 5.54 -8.69 -0.62
CA ARG A 102 5.74 -9.94 -1.38
C ARG A 102 5.29 -11.13 -0.53
N MET A 103 3.99 -11.33 -0.45
CA MET A 103 3.36 -12.42 0.31
C MET A 103 2.20 -13.07 -0.46
N ASP A 104 1.64 -14.16 0.05
CA ASP A 104 0.42 -14.75 -0.53
C ASP A 104 -0.76 -13.77 -0.43
N ALA A 105 -1.65 -13.78 -1.42
CA ALA A 105 -2.79 -12.87 -1.47
C ALA A 105 -3.70 -12.97 -0.24
N GLN A 106 -3.88 -14.17 0.32
CA GLN A 106 -4.74 -14.38 1.49
C GLN A 106 -4.05 -13.89 2.77
N ASP A 107 -2.75 -14.13 2.92
CA ASP A 107 -1.98 -13.60 4.06
C ASP A 107 -1.97 -12.07 4.02
N SER A 108 -1.72 -11.47 2.85
CA SER A 108 -1.79 -10.01 2.67
C SER A 108 -3.17 -9.46 3.05
N SER A 109 -4.22 -10.16 2.64
CA SER A 109 -5.60 -9.78 2.99
C SER A 109 -5.87 -9.87 4.50
N ARG A 110 -5.33 -10.89 5.18
CA ARG A 110 -5.48 -11.04 6.64
C ARG A 110 -4.77 -9.93 7.39
N VAL A 111 -3.55 -9.58 6.98
CA VAL A 111 -2.82 -8.45 7.56
C VAL A 111 -3.60 -7.15 7.36
N MET A 112 -4.09 -6.87 6.15
CA MET A 112 -4.89 -5.66 5.94
C MET A 112 -6.13 -5.62 6.84
N VAL A 113 -6.82 -6.75 7.03
CA VAL A 113 -7.99 -6.83 7.93
C VAL A 113 -7.60 -6.60 9.39
N SER A 114 -6.47 -7.13 9.87
CA SER A 114 -6.04 -6.92 11.26
C SER A 114 -5.70 -5.45 11.54
N TYR A 115 -5.25 -4.72 10.53
CA TYR A 115 -4.96 -3.30 10.64
C TYR A 115 -6.15 -2.37 10.44
N ALA A 116 -7.33 -2.88 10.04
CA ALA A 116 -8.46 -2.04 9.64
C ALA A 116 -8.94 -1.08 10.75
N GLN A 117 -8.86 -1.49 12.01
CA GLN A 117 -9.21 -0.64 13.16
C GLN A 117 -8.28 0.57 13.35
N HIS A 118 -7.09 0.54 12.75
CA HIS A 118 -6.12 1.63 12.78
C HIS A 118 -6.28 2.58 11.59
N LEU A 119 -7.24 2.36 10.69
CA LEU A 119 -7.55 3.28 9.61
C LEU A 119 -8.70 4.20 10.03
N GLN A 120 -8.56 5.51 9.77
CA GLN A 120 -9.62 6.48 10.02
C GLN A 120 -10.93 6.06 9.31
N PRO A 121 -12.12 6.39 9.84
CA PRO A 121 -13.40 6.06 9.19
C PRO A 121 -13.54 6.57 7.76
N ASN A 122 -12.93 7.71 7.44
CA ASN A 122 -12.87 8.30 6.09
C ASN A 122 -11.56 8.01 5.34
N GLY A 123 -10.67 7.22 5.94
CA GLY A 123 -9.37 6.85 5.39
C GLY A 123 -9.48 5.92 4.20
N ILE A 124 -8.34 5.71 3.55
CA ILE A 124 -8.22 4.86 2.36
C ILE A 124 -7.12 3.82 2.55
N ALA A 125 -7.30 2.67 1.91
CA ALA A 125 -6.25 1.67 1.80
C ALA A 125 -5.96 1.31 0.34
N ILE A 126 -4.68 1.18 -0.01
CA ILE A 126 -4.22 0.74 -1.32
C ILE A 126 -3.32 -0.48 -1.11
N MET A 127 -3.62 -1.59 -1.78
CA MET A 127 -2.79 -2.79 -1.65
C MET A 127 -2.59 -3.49 -2.98
N THR A 128 -1.57 -4.35 -3.08
CA THR A 128 -1.47 -5.33 -4.16
C THR A 128 -1.71 -6.75 -3.67
N LEU A 129 -2.39 -7.56 -4.48
CA LEU A 129 -2.54 -8.99 -4.27
C LEU A 129 -1.69 -9.75 -5.29
N LYS A 130 -0.75 -10.57 -4.80
CA LYS A 130 0.08 -11.43 -5.66
C LYS A 130 -0.72 -12.67 -6.08
N LEU A 131 -1.08 -12.76 -7.35
CA LEU A 131 -1.94 -13.81 -7.92
C LEU A 131 -1.08 -14.77 -8.75
N ARG A 132 -0.60 -15.84 -8.11
CA ARG A 132 0.20 -16.88 -8.80
C ARG A 132 -0.70 -17.79 -9.65
N GLN A 133 -0.23 -18.14 -10.85
CA GLN A 133 -0.88 -19.12 -11.72
C GLN A 133 -0.75 -20.55 -11.15
N PRO A 134 -1.67 -21.49 -11.48
CA PRO A 134 -2.85 -21.35 -12.36
C PRO A 134 -4.14 -20.86 -11.66
N ASN A 135 -4.11 -20.61 -10.35
CA ASN A 135 -5.32 -20.46 -9.52
C ASN A 135 -5.72 -19.00 -9.23
N MET A 136 -5.40 -18.06 -10.12
CA MET A 136 -5.56 -16.62 -9.88
C MET A 136 -6.98 -16.23 -9.44
N ARG A 137 -8.01 -16.72 -10.12
CA ARG A 137 -9.42 -16.41 -9.80
C ARG A 137 -9.78 -16.88 -8.39
N ARG A 138 -9.44 -18.13 -8.04
CA ARG A 138 -9.73 -18.70 -6.71
C ARG A 138 -9.01 -17.93 -5.60
N LEU A 139 -7.74 -17.55 -5.82
CA LEU A 139 -6.96 -16.76 -4.88
C LEU A 139 -7.59 -15.37 -4.67
N MET A 140 -8.01 -14.73 -5.76
CA MET A 140 -8.69 -13.43 -5.73
C MET A 140 -10.03 -13.51 -4.99
N ASP A 141 -10.87 -14.50 -5.30
CA ASP A 141 -12.18 -14.69 -4.65
C ASP A 141 -12.03 -14.93 -3.14
N HIS A 142 -11.02 -15.71 -2.73
CA HIS A 142 -10.74 -15.91 -1.31
C HIS A 142 -10.25 -14.63 -0.62
N SER A 143 -9.32 -13.93 -1.25
CA SER A 143 -8.78 -12.66 -0.74
C SER A 143 -9.88 -11.61 -0.57
N PHE A 144 -10.80 -11.50 -1.55
CA PHE A 144 -11.94 -10.59 -1.46
C PHE A 144 -12.91 -10.95 -0.35
N ARG A 145 -13.14 -12.25 -0.08
CA ARG A 145 -13.96 -12.67 1.07
C ARG A 145 -13.33 -12.25 2.40
N ILE A 146 -12.00 -12.36 2.53
CA ILE A 146 -11.26 -11.92 3.71
C ILE A 146 -11.38 -10.40 3.86
N LEU A 147 -11.00 -9.64 2.84
CA LEU A 147 -11.01 -8.17 2.86
C LEU A 147 -12.41 -7.60 3.14
N ARG A 148 -13.47 -8.19 2.58
CA ARG A 148 -14.85 -7.75 2.80
C ARG A 148 -15.32 -7.89 4.25
N ARG A 149 -14.56 -8.51 5.15
CA ARG A 149 -14.87 -8.50 6.59
C ARG A 149 -14.73 -7.09 7.17
N ALA A 150 -13.73 -6.32 6.73
CA ALA A 150 -13.41 -5.01 7.29
C ALA A 150 -13.41 -3.85 6.28
N TYR A 151 -13.43 -4.16 4.97
CA TYR A 151 -13.35 -3.15 3.92
C TYR A 151 -14.50 -3.24 2.91
N LYS A 152 -14.81 -2.11 2.30
CA LYS A 152 -15.45 -2.01 0.98
C LYS A 152 -14.35 -1.99 -0.08
N ILE A 153 -14.42 -2.90 -1.05
CA ILE A 153 -13.52 -2.90 -2.22
C ILE A 153 -14.11 -1.92 -3.23
N MET A 154 -13.47 -0.76 -3.39
CA MET A 154 -13.98 0.31 -4.24
C MET A 154 -13.63 0.05 -5.70
N GLN A 155 -12.37 -0.31 -5.97
CA GLN A 155 -11.87 -0.57 -7.32
C GLN A 155 -10.80 -1.67 -7.29
N VAL A 156 -10.68 -2.39 -8.41
CA VAL A 156 -9.64 -3.39 -8.67
C VAL A 156 -9.07 -3.13 -10.06
N ARG A 157 -7.75 -3.08 -10.18
CA ARG A 157 -7.04 -2.87 -11.46
C ARG A 157 -5.84 -3.79 -11.56
N GLN A 158 -5.62 -4.34 -12.73
CA GLN A 158 -4.31 -4.87 -13.09
C GLN A 158 -3.53 -3.71 -13.73
N LEU A 159 -2.60 -3.14 -12.97
CA LEU A 159 -1.76 -2.03 -13.45
C LEU A 159 -0.84 -2.51 -14.59
N VAL A 160 -0.45 -1.61 -15.48
CA VAL A 160 0.49 -1.87 -16.58
C VAL A 160 1.84 -2.38 -16.04
N SER A 161 2.26 -1.86 -14.89
CA SER A 161 3.44 -2.34 -14.17
C SER A 161 3.32 -3.77 -13.62
N ASN A 162 2.11 -4.34 -13.58
CA ASN A 162 1.79 -5.57 -12.85
C ASN A 162 1.62 -6.76 -13.80
N ARG A 163 2.48 -7.78 -13.66
CA ARG A 163 2.37 -9.01 -14.47
C ARG A 163 1.41 -10.04 -13.86
N GLN A 164 1.54 -10.31 -12.56
CA GLN A 164 0.81 -11.38 -11.85
C GLN A 164 0.24 -10.88 -10.52
N GLU A 165 -0.23 -9.64 -10.51
CA GLU A 165 -0.79 -9.02 -9.33
C GLU A 165 -1.86 -8.00 -9.72
N VAL A 166 -2.81 -7.77 -8.83
CA VAL A 166 -3.84 -6.73 -8.97
C VAL A 166 -3.68 -5.72 -7.85
N CYS A 167 -3.91 -4.45 -8.14
CA CYS A 167 -3.98 -3.38 -7.16
C CYS A 167 -5.45 -3.12 -6.78
N LEU A 168 -5.68 -2.89 -5.50
CA LEU A 168 -6.99 -2.65 -4.92
C LEU A 168 -7.02 -1.29 -4.25
N PHE A 169 -8.12 -0.58 -4.43
CA PHE A 169 -8.50 0.56 -3.61
C PHE A 169 -9.64 0.16 -2.67
N LEU A 170 -9.43 0.39 -1.38
CA LEU A 170 -10.28 -0.02 -0.28
C LEU A 170 -10.70 1.18 0.58
N ARG A 171 -11.89 1.08 1.19
CA ARG A 171 -12.33 1.95 2.28
C ARG A 171 -12.76 1.10 3.48
N PRO A 172 -12.50 1.53 4.73
CA PRO A 172 -12.95 0.78 5.89
C PRO A 172 -14.47 0.71 5.91
N LYS A 173 -15.02 -0.38 6.45
CA LYS A 173 -16.43 -0.45 6.80
C LYS A 173 -16.62 0.38 8.05
N ILE A 174 -17.46 1.40 7.94
CA ILE A 174 -18.00 2.11 9.10
C ILE A 174 -19.12 1.22 9.62
N GLU A 175 -19.01 0.77 10.87
CA GLU A 175 -20.11 0.11 11.59
C GLU A 175 -21.25 1.08 11.86
#